data_AF-A0A975QQY3-F1
#
_entry.id   AF-A0A975QQY3-F1
#
_cell.length_a   1.000
_cell.length_b   1.000
_cell.length_c   1.000
_cell.angle_alpha   90.00
_cell.angle_beta   90.00
_cell.angle_gamma   90.00
#
_symmetry.space_group_name_H-M   'P 1'
#
loop_
_entity.id
_entity.type
_entity.pdbx_description
1 polymer ?
#
loop_
_entity_poly.entity_id
_entity_poly.type
_entity_poly.pdbx_seq_one_letter_code
_entity_poly.pdbx_strand_id
1 'polypeptide(L)'
;MAKYSVQFKRKILNYYEQYGQAATVKKFNVHGPTLHRWKRKSETVGFMRKKNKTYTQHEKLDILTYYWKNGISQTELKFDINCGVIHNWERLFREYGVEGLAYDGRGRKPKDLGPKKM
;
A
#
# COMPACT_ATOMS: atom_id res chain seq x y z
N MET A 1 6.21 -5.63 -16.18
CA MET A 1 5.20 -4.61 -15.81
C MET A 1 3.86 -5.28 -15.49
N ALA A 2 3.00 -4.68 -14.66
CA ALA A 2 1.64 -5.22 -14.45
C ALA A 2 0.77 -4.85 -15.67
N LYS A 3 0.17 -5.85 -16.34
CA LYS A 3 -0.67 -5.68 -17.54
C LYS A 3 -1.87 -4.75 -17.34
N TYR A 4 -2.32 -4.58 -16.09
CA TYR A 4 -3.50 -3.81 -15.73
C TYR A 4 -3.21 -2.90 -14.54
N SER A 5 -3.49 -1.60 -14.69
CA SER A 5 -3.35 -0.62 -13.62
C SER A 5 -4.41 -0.82 -12.53
N VAL A 6 -4.15 -0.32 -11.32
CA VAL A 6 -5.11 -0.36 -10.20
C VAL A 6 -6.41 0.35 -10.57
N GLN A 7 -6.31 1.53 -11.19
CA GLN A 7 -7.46 2.31 -11.62
C GLN A 7 -8.30 1.55 -12.66
N PHE A 8 -7.65 0.85 -13.59
CA PHE A 8 -8.33 0.03 -14.59
C PHE A 8 -9.09 -1.14 -13.94
N LYS A 9 -8.46 -1.83 -12.98
CA LYS A 9 -9.14 -2.91 -12.22
C LYS A 9 -10.35 -2.39 -11.43
N ARG A 10 -10.23 -1.22 -10.78
CA ARG A 10 -11.36 -0.56 -10.08
C ARG A 10 -12.52 -0.27 -11.02
N LYS A 11 -12.22 0.37 -12.16
CA LYS A 11 -13.23 0.69 -13.18
C LYS A 11 -14.00 -0.55 -13.64
N ILE A 12 -13.29 -1.66 -13.87
CA ILE A 12 -13.90 -2.92 -14.31
C ILE A 12 -14.77 -3.54 -13.22
N LEU A 13 -14.29 -3.58 -11.97
CA LEU A 13 -15.07 -4.14 -10.86
C LEU A 13 -16.34 -3.33 -10.58
N ASN A 14 -16.28 -2.00 -10.66
CA ASN A 14 -17.47 -1.16 -10.53
C ASN A 14 -18.50 -1.45 -11.63
N TYR A 15 -18.05 -1.63 -12.88
CA TYR A 15 -18.94 -1.98 -13.97
C TYR A 15 -19.51 -3.40 -13.82
N TYR A 16 -18.70 -4.33 -13.30
CA TYR A 16 -19.14 -5.69 -12.98
C TYR A 16 -20.28 -5.71 -11.96
N GLU A 17 -20.22 -4.91 -10.90
CA GLU A 17 -21.32 -4.86 -9.93
C GLU A 17 -22.62 -4.30 -10.52
N GLN A 18 -22.53 -3.41 -11.51
CA GLN A 18 -23.71 -2.79 -12.12
C GLN A 18 -24.33 -3.64 -13.23
N TYR A 19 -23.52 -4.35 -14.01
CA TYR A 19 -23.96 -4.99 -15.26
C TYR A 19 -23.62 -6.49 -15.35
N GLY A 20 -22.95 -7.05 -14.34
CA GLY A 20 -22.58 -8.46 -14.27
C GLY A 20 -21.43 -8.88 -15.19
N GLN A 21 -21.11 -10.18 -15.15
CA GLN A 21 -19.93 -10.75 -15.81
C GLN A 21 -19.94 -10.61 -17.33
N ALA A 22 -21.03 -11.02 -17.98
CA ALA A 22 -21.10 -11.10 -19.45
C ALA A 22 -20.93 -9.73 -20.12
N ALA A 23 -21.61 -8.70 -19.59
CA ALA A 23 -21.50 -7.33 -20.08
C ALA A 23 -20.07 -6.78 -19.89
N THR A 24 -19.44 -7.08 -18.75
CA THR A 24 -18.08 -6.61 -18.43
C THR A 24 -17.04 -7.23 -19.35
N VAL A 25 -17.11 -8.55 -19.58
CA VAL A 25 -16.20 -9.27 -20.49
C VAL A 25 -16.30 -8.69 -21.90
N LYS A 26 -17.53 -8.47 -22.39
CA LYS A 26 -17.77 -7.89 -23.73
C LYS A 26 -17.25 -6.45 -23.84
N LYS A 27 -17.51 -5.60 -22.85
CA LYS A 27 -17.17 -4.17 -22.91
C LYS A 27 -15.67 -3.90 -22.77
N PHE A 28 -14.98 -4.63 -21.90
CA PHE A 28 -13.56 -4.39 -21.61
C PHE A 28 -12.62 -5.39 -22.27
N ASN A 29 -13.15 -6.38 -23.00
CA ASN A 29 -12.40 -7.48 -23.60
C ASN A 29 -11.46 -8.18 -22.59
N VAL A 30 -12.00 -8.47 -21.41
CA VAL A 30 -11.27 -9.11 -20.30
C VAL A 30 -11.73 -10.55 -20.17
N HIS A 31 -10.79 -11.49 -20.10
CA HIS A 31 -11.12 -12.90 -19.95
C HIS A 31 -11.89 -13.18 -18.66
N GLY A 32 -13.01 -13.93 -18.75
CA GLY A 32 -13.91 -14.21 -17.61
C GLY A 32 -13.20 -14.73 -16.34
N PRO A 33 -12.33 -15.75 -16.45
CA PRO A 33 -11.50 -16.21 -15.32
C PRO A 33 -10.62 -15.13 -14.68
N THR A 34 -10.15 -14.14 -15.45
CA THR A 34 -9.39 -13.00 -14.88
C THR A 34 -10.28 -12.11 -14.04
N LEU A 35 -11.50 -11.84 -14.52
CA LEU A 35 -12.49 -11.06 -13.81
C LEU A 35 -12.95 -11.75 -12.52
N HIS A 36 -13.24 -13.05 -12.57
CA HIS A 36 -13.61 -13.84 -11.39
C HIS A 36 -12.50 -13.82 -10.33
N ARG A 37 -11.23 -13.99 -10.74
CA ARG A 37 -10.08 -13.88 -9.83
C ARG A 37 -9.98 -12.48 -9.20
N TRP A 38 -10.30 -11.43 -9.95
CA TRP A 38 -10.27 -10.06 -9.44
C TRP A 38 -11.38 -9.79 -8.46
N LYS A 39 -12.59 -10.27 -8.71
CA LYS A 39 -13.72 -10.16 -7.78
C LYS A 39 -13.41 -10.85 -6.46
N ARG A 40 -13.02 -12.13 -6.49
CA ARG A 40 -12.63 -12.91 -5.29
C ARG A 40 -11.51 -12.23 -4.49
N LYS A 41 -10.51 -11.65 -5.17
CA LYS A 41 -9.42 -10.96 -4.48
C LYS A 41 -9.79 -9.54 -4.05
N SER A 42 -10.73 -8.86 -4.69
CA SER A 42 -11.17 -7.53 -4.28
C SER A 42 -11.82 -7.51 -2.90
N GLU A 43 -12.36 -8.66 -2.48
CA GLU A 43 -12.88 -8.91 -1.13
C GLU A 43 -11.75 -9.03 -0.08
N THR A 44 -10.50 -9.23 -0.50
CA THR A 44 -9.35 -9.23 0.40
C THR A 44 -8.63 -7.87 0.40
N VAL A 45 -8.26 -7.43 1.60
CA VAL A 45 -7.50 -6.19 1.78
C VAL A 45 -6.19 -6.29 1.01
N GLY A 46 -5.99 -5.42 0.02
CA GLY A 46 -4.72 -5.26 -0.67
C GLY A 46 -4.66 -5.71 -2.14
N PHE A 47 -5.72 -6.30 -2.70
CA PHE A 47 -5.73 -6.71 -4.12
C PHE A 47 -5.53 -5.54 -5.12
N MET A 48 -5.98 -4.37 -4.72
CA MET A 48 -5.82 -3.13 -5.49
C MET A 48 -4.56 -2.34 -5.11
N ARG A 49 -3.72 -2.82 -4.18
CA ARG A 49 -2.53 -2.05 -3.80
C ARG A 49 -1.60 -1.89 -5.00
N LYS A 50 -1.15 -0.66 -5.26
CA LYS A 50 -0.12 -0.38 -6.26
C LYS A 50 1.15 -1.17 -5.90
N LYS A 51 1.85 -1.71 -6.91
CA LYS A 51 3.15 -2.34 -6.70
C LYS A 51 4.12 -1.32 -6.07
N ASN A 52 4.78 -1.74 -4.99
CA ASN A 52 5.97 -1.15 -4.36
C ASN A 52 6.04 0.38 -4.44
N LYS A 53 5.13 1.08 -3.76
CA LYS A 53 5.33 2.50 -3.50
C LYS A 53 6.58 2.64 -2.62
N THR A 54 7.59 3.30 -3.14
CA THR A 54 8.76 3.74 -2.38
C THR A 54 8.38 5.04 -1.68
N TYR A 55 8.80 5.19 -0.43
CA TYR A 55 8.60 6.40 0.35
C TYR A 55 9.97 6.97 0.69
N THR A 56 10.15 8.25 0.42
CA THR A 56 11.31 9.02 0.87
C THR A 56 11.30 9.14 2.40
N GLN A 57 12.45 9.49 2.97
CA GLN A 57 12.58 9.75 4.41
C GLN A 57 11.58 10.80 4.89
N HIS A 58 11.40 11.88 4.11
CA HIS A 58 10.47 12.96 4.42
C HIS A 58 9.01 12.48 4.38
N GLU A 59 8.60 11.77 3.33
CA GLU A 59 7.23 11.21 3.25
C GLU A 59 6.94 10.25 4.42
N LYS A 60 7.91 9.44 4.85
CA LYS A 60 7.75 8.57 6.02
C LYS A 60 7.53 9.37 7.30
N LEU A 61 8.26 10.48 7.48
CA LEU A 61 8.14 11.35 8.65
C LEU A 61 6.77 12.05 8.66
N ASP A 62 6.29 12.51 7.51
CA ASP A 62 4.97 13.14 7.39
C ASP A 62 3.85 12.15 7.72
N ILE A 63 3.97 10.91 7.23
CA ILE A 63 3.01 9.84 7.51
C ILE A 63 3.01 9.48 9.00
N LEU A 64 4.19 9.37 9.63
CA LEU A 64 4.29 9.12 11.08
C LEU A 64 3.71 10.28 11.90
N THR A 65 3.98 11.51 11.50
CA THR A 65 3.40 12.71 12.14
C THR A 65 1.88 12.70 12.06
N TYR A 66 1.33 12.34 10.90
CA TYR A 66 -0.12 12.18 10.75
C TYR A 66 -0.66 11.03 11.61
N TYR A 67 0.06 9.90 11.65
CA TYR A 67 -0.29 8.74 12.47
C TYR A 67 -0.37 9.07 13.95
N TRP A 68 0.62 9.76 14.53
CA TRP A 68 0.59 10.12 15.94
C TRP A 68 -0.58 11.06 16.30
N LYS A 69 -1.04 11.86 15.34
CA LYS A 69 -2.16 12.79 15.54
C LYS A 69 -3.53 12.16 15.33
N ASN A 70 -3.65 11.21 14.38
CA ASN A 70 -4.96 10.74 13.88
C ASN A 70 -5.20 9.23 14.10
N GLY A 71 -4.19 8.49 14.54
CA GLY A 71 -4.26 7.06 14.75
C GLY A 71 -4.14 6.22 13.47
N ILE A 72 -4.13 4.89 13.67
CA ILE A 72 -3.80 3.94 12.62
C ILE A 72 -4.84 3.91 11.49
N SER A 73 -6.13 3.83 11.84
CA SER A 73 -7.21 3.66 10.88
C SER A 73 -7.31 4.83 9.89
N GLN A 74 -7.19 6.06 10.38
CA GLN A 74 -7.20 7.26 9.53
C GLN A 74 -5.98 7.32 8.62
N THR A 75 -4.82 6.86 9.11
CA THR A 75 -3.56 6.85 8.34
C THR A 75 -3.59 5.82 7.23
N GLU A 76 -4.06 4.60 7.50
CA GLU A 76 -4.20 3.55 6.49
C GLU A 76 -5.14 4.00 5.36
N LEU A 77 -6.25 4.66 5.70
CA LEU A 77 -7.22 5.19 4.73
C LEU A 77 -6.63 6.31 3.88
N LYS A 78 -5.98 7.31 4.52
CA LYS A 78 -5.46 8.49 3.82
C LYS A 78 -4.30 8.17 2.88
N PHE A 79 -3.39 7.29 3.29
CA PHE A 79 -2.15 7.02 2.56
C PHE A 79 -2.14 5.70 1.81
N ASP A 80 -3.23 4.91 1.90
CA ASP A 80 -3.35 3.55 1.34
C ASP A 80 -2.13 2.67 1.72
N ILE A 81 -1.73 2.78 2.99
CA ILE A 81 -0.57 2.09 3.55
C ILE A 81 -1.04 1.09 4.61
N ASN A 82 -0.29 0.01 4.83
CA ASN A 82 -0.62 -0.97 5.84
C ASN A 82 -0.05 -0.61 7.21
N CYS A 83 -0.78 -0.95 8.26
CA CYS A 83 -0.38 -0.74 9.65
C CYS A 83 0.99 -1.33 9.98
N GLY A 84 1.33 -2.52 9.48
CA GLY A 84 2.64 -3.14 9.70
C GLY A 84 3.81 -2.31 9.14
N VAL A 85 3.59 -1.60 8.04
CA VAL A 85 4.59 -0.70 7.46
C VAL A 85 4.77 0.53 8.35
N ILE A 86 3.67 1.12 8.82
CA ILE A 86 3.69 2.26 9.73
C ILE A 86 4.41 1.90 11.03
N HIS A 87 4.05 0.77 11.66
CA HIS A 87 4.70 0.33 12.91
C HIS A 87 6.19 0.05 12.75
N ASN A 88 6.60 -0.51 11.61
CA ASN A 88 8.03 -0.70 11.35
C ASN A 88 8.77 0.64 11.24
N TRP A 89 8.18 1.63 10.56
CA TRP A 89 8.77 2.97 10.50
C TRP A 89 8.79 3.67 11.86
N GLU A 90 7.72 3.54 12.64
CA GLU A 90 7.67 4.08 14.00
C GLU A 90 8.78 3.50 14.87
N ARG A 91 8.99 2.18 14.80
CA ARG A 91 10.09 1.52 15.50
C ARG A 91 11.45 2.07 15.06
N LEU A 92 11.69 2.19 13.75
CA LEU A 92 12.94 2.75 13.22
C LEU A 92 13.15 4.20 13.68
N PHE A 93 12.09 4.99 13.73
CA PHE A 93 12.14 6.35 14.24
C PHE A 93 12.47 6.38 15.75
N ARG A 94 11.89 5.48 16.54
CA ARG A 94 12.20 5.37 17.98
C ARG A 94 13.63 4.91 18.25
N GLU A 95 14.15 3.97 17.45
CA GLU A 95 15.50 3.41 17.62
C GLU A 95 16.61 4.37 17.11
N TYR A 96 16.36 5.07 16.00
CA TYR A 96 17.41 5.78 15.24
C TYR A 96 17.05 7.23 14.86
N GLY A 97 15.88 7.73 15.25
CA GLY A 97 15.37 9.03 14.83
C GLY A 97 15.05 9.09 13.34
N VAL A 98 15.07 10.31 12.78
CA VAL A 98 14.74 10.56 11.36
C VAL A 98 15.66 9.78 10.41
N GLU A 99 16.93 9.59 10.76
CA GLU A 99 17.90 8.81 9.97
C GLU A 99 17.44 7.36 9.77
N GLY A 100 16.79 6.76 10.79
CA GLY A 100 16.19 5.43 10.69
C GLY A 100 15.14 5.30 9.60
N LEU A 101 14.49 6.40 9.21
CA LEU A 101 13.50 6.41 8.13
C LEU A 101 14.14 6.39 6.73
N ALA A 102 15.43 6.68 6.59
CA ALA A 102 16.12 6.47 5.32
C ALA A 102 16.25 4.98 4.96
N TYR A 103 16.19 4.10 5.97
CA TYR A 103 16.26 2.66 5.77
C TYR A 103 14.99 2.11 5.09
N ASP A 104 15.18 1.31 4.04
CA ASP A 104 14.10 0.72 3.25
C ASP A 104 13.62 -0.64 3.79
N GLY A 105 14.22 -1.11 4.90
CA GLY A 105 13.85 -2.38 5.53
C GLY A 105 14.44 -3.61 4.85
N ARG A 106 15.32 -3.46 3.85
CA ARG A 106 15.92 -4.56 3.10
C ARG A 106 17.40 -4.71 3.42
N GLY A 107 17.84 -5.97 3.59
CA GLY A 107 19.24 -6.29 3.81
C GLY A 107 19.72 -6.04 5.25
N ARG A 108 21.04 -5.89 5.40
CA ARG A 108 21.68 -5.65 6.69
C ARG A 108 21.51 -4.18 7.06
N LYS A 109 21.07 -3.90 8.29
CA LYS A 109 21.00 -2.53 8.82
C LYS A 109 22.34 -1.80 8.59
N PRO A 110 22.34 -0.58 8.03
CA PRO A 110 23.56 0.24 7.89
C PRO A 110 24.30 0.36 9.21
N LYS A 111 25.63 0.23 9.19
CA LYS A 111 26.48 0.29 10.39
C LYS A 111 26.42 1.67 11.08
N ASP A 112 26.06 2.70 10.30
CA ASP A 112 26.03 4.09 10.74
C ASP A 112 24.71 4.45 11.46
N LEU A 113 23.70 3.59 11.38
CA LEU A 113 22.49 3.68 12.21
C LEU A 113 22.78 3.11 13.60
N GLY A 114 23.58 3.84 14.37
CA GLY A 114 23.76 3.57 15.80
C GLY A 114 22.49 3.95 16.57
N PRO A 115 22.05 3.16 17.58
CA PRO A 115 20.92 3.57 18.41
C PRO A 115 21.26 4.91 19.08
N LYS A 116 20.34 5.87 19.02
CA LYS A 116 20.48 7.08 19.84
C LYS A 116 20.27 6.66 21.29
N LYS A 117 21.39 6.50 22.02
CA LYS A 117 21.35 6.32 23.47
C LYS A 117 20.63 7.54 24.06
N MET A 118 19.55 7.29 24.78
CA MET A 118 18.99 8.24 25.75
C MET A 118 19.95 8.37 26.92
#